data_AF-A0A1V6E2K2-F1
#
_entry.id   AF-A0A1V6E2K2-F1
#
_cell.length_a   1.000
_cell.length_b   1.000
_cell.length_c   1.000
_cell.angle_alpha   90.00
_cell.angle_beta   90.00
_cell.angle_gamma   90.00
#
_symmetry.space_group_name_H-M   'P 1'
#
loop_
_entity.id
_entity.type
_entity.pdbx_description
1 polymer ?
#
loop_
_entity_poly.entity_id
_entity_poly.type
_entity_poly.pdbx_seq_one_letter_code
_entity_poly.pdbx_strand_id
1 'polypeptide(L)'
;MADGNEISTSWENSGLESPDVLFERTFAWFQKNCLEYDTLTPNQLHKTTKPNRIIYFSQCYSQRFKEYCRKTINRLPIENQEHIQISKQSVLDHPLVHILYQKLNYASAMIALFRGDKSRKKASIDDIWKAQCGDLFWIGPTGGILVPEARLGAFSSLIEAEKTIRQSRFHSYLSFDDLNFDGLKEAIFQSSVYNCYLQSEFASVSELDSIKTGTNYACGWNDDQCSTGCFKDYISTKGSFERNSIAIEHWSMVENPKEESTVLFRREFSDRSDGRFLMLVCRKTYRFRNDFFSIDYELSNKNTEACLFRFCTNSEIIATPVFEDHRIELIHHRESKILDFKSQVSFEMVDGIGLSNLRKAERVLIRSDLPFSLFAKSNFLQKPAVSAQVLNVPPDSLMFEGFSINIGWDLSIPPEGTVFFSLSVHLEH
;
A
#
# COMPACT_ATOMS: atom_id res chain seq x y z
N MET A 1 14.72 22.95 15.38
CA MET A 1 15.62 23.11 14.22
C MET A 1 14.76 23.63 13.11
N ALA A 2 15.15 24.72 12.44
CA ALA A 2 14.48 25.13 11.20
C ALA A 2 14.50 23.95 10.23
N ASP A 3 13.37 23.69 9.58
CA ASP A 3 13.30 22.67 8.56
C ASP A 3 14.27 23.10 7.42
N GLY A 4 15.19 22.22 7.01
CA GLY A 4 16.00 22.49 5.82
C GLY A 4 15.12 22.75 4.58
N ASN A 5 13.89 22.24 4.58
CA ASN A 5 12.90 22.46 3.54
C ASN A 5 12.15 23.81 3.67
N GLU A 6 12.24 24.51 4.81
CA GLU A 6 11.67 25.85 4.99
C GLU A 6 12.63 26.95 4.51
N ILE A 7 13.86 26.61 4.09
CA ILE A 7 14.82 27.60 3.59
C ILE A 7 14.26 28.30 2.35
N SER A 8 13.63 27.56 1.44
CA SER A 8 13.04 28.15 0.24
C SER A 8 11.87 29.07 0.57
N THR A 9 10.94 28.63 1.41
CA THR A 9 9.80 29.43 1.85
C THR A 9 10.25 30.67 2.62
N SER A 10 11.27 30.55 3.46
CA SER A 10 11.84 31.67 4.23
C SER A 10 12.52 32.69 3.32
N TRP A 11 13.23 32.20 2.29
CA TRP A 11 13.82 33.04 1.27
C TRP A 11 12.74 33.74 0.41
N GLU A 12 11.74 33.02 -0.08
CA GLU A 12 10.62 33.57 -0.86
C GLU A 12 9.89 34.68 -0.08
N ASN A 13 9.59 34.43 1.19
CA ASN A 13 8.94 35.41 2.08
C ASN A 13 9.83 36.62 2.40
N SER A 14 11.15 36.45 2.38
CA SER A 14 12.10 37.55 2.63
C SER A 14 12.18 38.55 1.48
N GLY A 15 11.71 38.19 0.28
CA GLY A 15 11.80 39.01 -0.93
C GLY A 15 13.23 39.23 -1.42
N LEU A 16 14.20 38.41 -0.97
CA LEU A 16 15.59 38.50 -1.38
C LEU A 16 15.82 37.79 -2.73
N GLU A 17 16.92 38.12 -3.40
CA GLU A 17 17.19 37.65 -4.76
C GLU A 17 17.54 36.15 -4.84
N SER A 18 18.18 35.61 -3.79
CA SER A 18 18.52 34.18 -3.71
C SER A 18 18.59 33.69 -2.26
N PRO A 19 18.50 32.36 -2.03
CA PRO A 19 18.74 31.77 -0.72
C PRO A 19 20.12 32.11 -0.16
N ASP A 20 21.13 32.22 -1.04
CA ASP A 20 22.49 32.58 -0.64
C ASP A 20 22.54 33.99 -0.05
N VAL A 21 21.84 34.96 -0.66
CA VAL A 21 21.75 36.34 -0.13
C VAL A 21 21.05 36.38 1.22
N LEU A 22 20.02 35.53 1.43
CA LEU A 22 19.40 35.36 2.74
C LEU A 22 20.44 34.91 3.78
N PHE A 23 21.18 33.83 3.48
CA PHE A 23 22.19 33.31 4.40
C PHE A 23 23.32 34.31 4.66
N GLU A 24 23.85 34.97 3.63
CA GLU A 24 24.90 35.97 3.77
C GLU A 24 24.45 37.12 4.67
N ARG A 25 23.25 37.66 4.45
CA ARG A 25 22.71 38.74 5.29
C ARG A 25 22.48 38.30 6.72
N THR A 26 21.94 37.09 6.92
CA THR A 26 21.72 36.55 8.26
C THR A 26 23.03 36.32 9.00
N PHE A 27 24.04 35.72 8.36
CA PHE A 27 25.35 35.51 8.96
C PHE A 27 26.10 36.81 9.21
N ALA A 28 26.06 37.77 8.27
CA ALA A 28 26.62 39.10 8.47
C ALA A 28 25.96 39.84 9.63
N TRP A 29 24.65 39.68 9.80
CA TRP A 29 23.93 40.24 10.95
C TRP A 29 24.41 39.63 12.27
N PHE A 30 24.56 38.31 12.36
CA PHE A 30 25.11 37.67 13.57
C PHE A 30 26.55 38.13 13.86
N GLN A 31 27.39 38.24 12.82
CA GLN A 31 28.77 38.75 12.98
C GLN A 31 28.80 40.19 13.49
N LYS A 32 27.91 41.06 12.99
CA LYS A 32 27.82 42.45 13.43
C LYS A 32 27.37 42.58 14.89
N ASN A 33 26.55 41.63 15.36
CA ASN A 33 26.01 41.61 16.73
C ASN A 33 26.73 40.60 17.64
N CYS A 34 28.00 40.28 17.34
CA CYS A 34 28.77 39.25 18.05
C CYS A 34 29.08 39.56 19.53
N LEU A 35 28.94 40.83 19.93
CA LEU A 35 29.07 41.22 21.34
C LEU A 35 27.86 40.79 22.17
N GLU A 36 26.68 40.65 21.55
CA GLU A 36 25.44 40.25 22.21
C GLU A 36 25.11 38.77 21.99
N TYR A 37 25.45 38.23 20.81
CA TYR A 37 25.14 36.85 20.42
C TYR A 37 26.40 36.09 20.03
N ASP A 38 26.61 34.92 20.63
CA ASP A 38 27.71 34.02 20.29
C ASP A 38 27.20 32.86 19.43
N THR A 39 27.81 32.64 18.27
CA THR A 39 27.45 31.56 17.35
C THR A 39 28.32 30.34 17.63
N LEU A 40 27.77 29.40 18.41
CA LEU A 40 28.48 28.19 18.82
C LEU A 40 27.86 26.93 18.21
N THR A 41 28.72 25.96 17.90
CA THR A 41 28.26 24.60 17.59
C THR A 41 27.85 23.86 18.87
N PRO A 42 26.97 22.85 18.78
CA PRO A 42 26.58 22.05 19.95
C PRO A 42 27.78 21.43 20.69
N ASN A 43 28.82 21.02 19.97
CA ASN A 43 30.04 20.45 20.56
C ASN A 43 30.87 21.50 21.33
N GLN A 44 30.97 22.73 20.81
CA GLN A 44 31.65 23.81 21.53
C GLN A 44 30.88 24.18 22.81
N LEU A 45 29.55 24.31 22.72
CA LEU A 45 28.71 24.58 23.88
C LEU A 45 28.85 23.52 24.97
N HIS A 46 28.92 22.25 24.60
CA HIS A 46 29.11 21.14 25.54
C HIS A 46 30.47 21.19 26.26
N LYS A 47 31.53 21.68 25.61
CA LYS A 47 32.86 21.82 26.21
C LYS A 47 32.95 23.01 27.17
N THR A 48 32.27 24.10 26.85
CA THR A 48 32.32 25.34 27.64
C THR A 48 31.33 25.35 28.79
N THR A 49 30.18 24.67 28.63
CA THR A 49 29.10 24.65 29.61
C THR A 49 28.98 23.26 30.25
N LYS A 50 29.08 23.19 31.58
CA LYS A 50 28.76 21.95 32.30
C LYS A 50 27.24 21.81 32.45
N PRO A 51 26.67 20.62 32.21
CA PRO A 51 25.24 20.40 32.44
C PRO A 51 24.94 20.54 33.94
N ASN A 52 24.12 21.54 34.29
CA ASN A 52 23.82 21.86 35.68
C ASN A 52 22.65 21.04 36.28
N ARG A 53 21.91 20.32 35.45
CA ARG A 53 20.72 19.56 35.89
C ARG A 53 20.50 18.33 35.02
N ILE A 54 20.10 17.24 35.67
CA ILE A 54 19.57 16.06 34.99
C ILE A 54 18.07 16.29 34.77
N ILE A 55 17.65 16.18 33.52
CA ILE A 55 16.24 16.32 33.10
C ILE A 55 15.84 15.03 32.42
N TYR A 56 14.64 14.54 32.74
CA TYR A 56 14.02 13.41 32.06
C TYR A 56 12.99 13.94 31.08
N PHE A 57 13.12 13.54 29.82
CA PHE A 57 12.16 13.88 28.79
C PHE A 57 11.17 12.72 28.63
N SER A 58 9.87 13.05 28.61
CA SER A 58 8.86 12.13 28.08
C SER A 58 8.99 12.04 26.55
N GLN A 59 8.23 11.15 25.92
CA GLN A 59 8.12 11.13 24.47
C GLN A 59 7.62 12.50 23.98
N CYS A 60 8.43 13.17 23.16
CA CYS A 60 8.14 14.48 22.62
C CYS A 60 8.40 14.51 21.12
N TYR A 61 7.63 15.34 20.42
CA TYR A 61 7.65 15.44 18.96
C TYR A 61 7.57 16.91 18.57
N SER A 62 7.92 17.22 17.32
CA SER A 62 7.67 18.55 16.78
C SER A 62 6.16 18.85 16.80
N GLN A 63 5.82 20.13 16.95
CA GLN A 63 4.43 20.59 16.90
C GLN A 63 3.76 20.17 15.57
N ARG A 64 4.51 20.20 14.47
CA ARG A 64 4.07 19.73 13.15
C ARG A 64 3.63 18.26 13.15
N PHE A 65 4.46 17.38 13.70
CA PHE A 65 4.12 15.96 13.79
C PHE A 65 2.92 15.73 14.72
N LYS A 66 2.84 16.49 15.82
CA LYS A 66 1.68 16.46 16.72
C LYS A 66 0.39 16.88 16.02
N GLU A 67 0.43 17.87 15.12
CA GLU A 67 -0.72 18.31 14.34
C GLU A 67 -1.18 17.27 13.31
N TYR A 68 -0.23 16.59 12.65
CA TYR A 68 -0.53 15.47 11.76
C TYR A 68 -1.33 14.37 12.47
N CYS A 69 -0.82 13.86 13.59
CA CYS A 69 -1.47 12.77 14.34
C CYS A 69 -2.76 13.21 15.06
N ARG A 70 -3.07 14.52 15.11
CA ARG A 70 -4.20 15.06 15.87
C ARG A 70 -5.53 14.49 15.40
N LYS A 71 -5.68 14.25 14.08
CA LYS A 71 -6.90 13.66 13.52
C LYS A 71 -7.17 12.27 14.10
N THR A 72 -6.15 11.43 14.23
CA THR A 72 -6.32 10.08 14.79
C THR A 72 -6.43 10.10 16.30
N ILE A 73 -5.65 10.94 16.99
CA ILE A 73 -5.77 11.15 18.43
C ILE A 73 -7.20 11.54 18.82
N ASN A 74 -7.84 12.43 18.04
CA ASN A 74 -9.21 12.88 18.28
C ASN A 74 -10.26 11.78 18.07
N ARG A 75 -9.95 10.71 17.32
CA ARG A 75 -10.87 9.57 17.11
C ARG A 75 -10.85 8.58 18.27
N LEU A 76 -9.82 8.61 19.12
CA LEU A 76 -9.71 7.71 20.25
C LEU A 76 -10.58 8.22 21.42
N PRO A 77 -11.39 7.35 22.06
CA PRO A 77 -12.26 7.73 23.18
C PRO A 77 -11.45 7.85 24.49
N ILE A 78 -10.48 8.76 24.53
CA ILE A 78 -9.54 8.93 25.64
C ILE A 78 -9.70 10.33 26.23
N GLU A 79 -10.03 10.40 27.53
CA GLU A 79 -10.26 11.66 28.25
C GLU A 79 -8.99 12.53 28.34
N ASN A 80 -7.81 11.92 28.39
CA ASN A 80 -6.51 12.60 28.51
C ASN A 80 -5.63 12.39 27.27
N GLN A 81 -5.89 13.17 26.22
CA GLN A 81 -5.14 13.11 24.95
C GLN A 81 -3.64 13.45 25.09
N GLU A 82 -3.24 14.13 26.16
CA GLU A 82 -1.84 14.55 26.40
C GLU A 82 -0.89 13.39 26.73
N HIS A 83 -1.42 12.20 27.07
CA HIS A 83 -0.63 11.02 27.40
C HIS A 83 -0.48 10.01 26.24
N ILE A 84 -1.04 10.31 25.06
CA ILE A 84 -1.00 9.39 23.91
C ILE A 84 0.40 9.35 23.29
N GLN A 85 0.91 8.14 23.01
CA GLN A 85 2.17 7.92 22.32
C GLN A 85 2.04 8.22 20.81
N ILE A 86 2.25 9.48 20.45
CA ILE A 86 1.97 10.02 19.11
C ILE A 86 2.76 9.33 17.98
N SER A 87 4.00 8.88 18.22
CA SER A 87 4.82 8.21 17.18
C SER A 87 4.23 6.91 16.69
N LYS A 88 3.76 6.05 17.61
CA LYS A 88 3.20 4.75 17.24
C LYS A 88 1.82 4.89 16.59
N GLN A 89 1.10 5.96 16.92
CA GLN A 89 -0.21 6.21 16.33
C GLN A 89 -0.12 6.47 14.83
N SER A 90 0.93 7.17 14.36
CA SER A 90 1.14 7.46 12.92
C SER A 90 1.12 6.22 12.02
N VAL A 91 1.53 5.08 12.55
CA VAL A 91 1.52 3.80 11.84
C VAL A 91 0.10 3.30 11.54
N LEU A 92 -0.85 3.62 12.41
CA LEU A 92 -2.26 3.24 12.29
C LEU A 92 -3.08 4.29 11.53
N ASP A 93 -2.49 5.45 11.21
CA ASP A 93 -3.22 6.59 10.64
C ASP A 93 -3.57 6.38 9.16
N HIS A 94 -2.77 5.58 8.45
CA HIS A 94 -2.86 5.45 7.00
C HIS A 94 -2.61 4.02 6.52
N PRO A 95 -3.46 3.45 5.63
CA PRO A 95 -3.31 2.06 5.17
C PRO A 95 -1.95 1.74 4.56
N LEU A 96 -1.39 2.63 3.73
CA LEU A 96 -0.06 2.42 3.14
C LEU A 96 1.06 2.35 4.19
N VAL A 97 0.99 3.21 5.23
CA VAL A 97 1.98 3.20 6.30
C VAL A 97 1.85 1.91 7.09
N HIS A 98 0.61 1.50 7.37
CA HIS A 98 0.31 0.30 8.11
C HIS A 98 0.89 -0.95 7.42
N ILE A 99 0.63 -1.14 6.12
CA ILE A 99 1.15 -2.27 5.33
C ILE A 99 2.67 -2.24 5.27
N LEU A 100 3.28 -1.07 5.02
CA LEU A 100 4.75 -0.96 4.99
C LEU A 100 5.37 -1.32 6.35
N TYR A 101 4.76 -0.87 7.45
CA TYR A 101 5.22 -1.17 8.79
C TYR A 101 5.08 -2.66 9.14
N GLN A 102 3.98 -3.30 8.75
CA GLN A 102 3.79 -4.75 8.90
C GLN A 102 4.93 -5.50 8.18
N LYS A 103 5.16 -5.19 6.90
CA LYS A 103 6.22 -5.79 6.08
C LYS A 103 7.60 -5.59 6.70
N LEU A 104 7.89 -4.37 7.17
CA LEU A 104 9.15 -4.06 7.84
C LEU A 104 9.37 -4.93 9.09
N ASN A 105 8.36 -5.08 9.95
CA ASN A 105 8.46 -5.90 11.16
C ASN A 105 8.62 -7.38 10.82
N TYR A 106 7.85 -7.88 9.87
CA TYR A 106 7.94 -9.26 9.40
C TYR A 106 9.34 -9.58 8.87
N ALA A 107 9.85 -8.79 7.91
CA ALA A 107 11.19 -8.97 7.36
C ALA A 107 12.27 -8.85 8.44
N SER A 108 12.13 -7.90 9.37
CA SER A 108 13.06 -7.73 10.50
C SER A 108 13.08 -8.95 11.43
N ALA A 109 11.91 -9.50 11.75
CA ALA A 109 11.77 -10.70 12.57
C ALA A 109 12.39 -11.92 11.87
N MET A 110 12.10 -12.13 10.59
CA MET A 110 12.70 -13.19 9.78
C MET A 110 14.24 -13.10 9.77
N ILE A 111 14.79 -11.91 9.54
CA ILE A 111 16.24 -11.68 9.46
C ILE A 111 16.89 -11.84 10.85
N ALA A 112 16.20 -11.46 11.93
CA ALA A 112 16.66 -11.69 13.28
C ALA A 112 16.82 -13.19 13.57
N LEU A 113 15.82 -14.00 13.18
CA LEU A 113 15.80 -15.45 13.34
C LEU A 113 16.74 -16.19 12.39
N PHE A 114 17.14 -15.57 11.27
CA PHE A 114 18.08 -16.16 10.33
C PHE A 114 19.41 -16.50 11.00
N ARG A 115 19.75 -17.80 10.97
CA ARG A 115 21.02 -18.38 11.37
C ARG A 115 21.74 -18.87 10.12
N GLY A 116 22.96 -18.42 9.90
CA GLY A 116 23.72 -18.78 8.72
C GLY A 116 24.81 -17.78 8.42
N ASP A 117 24.96 -17.48 7.13
CA ASP A 117 25.99 -16.59 6.62
C ASP A 117 25.84 -15.16 7.17
N LYS A 118 26.85 -14.72 7.94
CA LYS A 118 26.90 -13.38 8.53
C LYS A 118 26.92 -12.28 7.48
N SER A 119 27.53 -12.52 6.32
CA SER A 119 27.61 -11.53 5.25
C SER A 119 26.23 -11.26 4.64
N ARG A 120 25.47 -12.32 4.37
CA ARG A 120 24.08 -12.24 3.89
C ARG A 120 23.17 -11.57 4.90
N LYS A 121 23.28 -11.95 6.18
CA LYS A 121 22.54 -11.28 7.26
C LYS A 121 22.83 -9.78 7.30
N LYS A 122 24.10 -9.39 7.16
CA LYS A 122 24.49 -7.97 7.13
C LYS A 122 23.91 -7.25 5.91
N ALA A 123 24.01 -7.83 4.71
CA ALA A 123 23.45 -7.26 3.49
C ALA A 123 21.92 -7.05 3.61
N SER A 124 21.20 -8.05 4.13
CA SER A 124 19.76 -7.91 4.39
C SER A 124 19.43 -6.83 5.43
N ILE A 125 20.27 -6.63 6.44
CA ILE A 125 20.10 -5.54 7.42
C ILE A 125 20.31 -4.18 6.75
N ASP A 126 21.31 -4.06 5.87
CA ASP A 126 21.56 -2.83 5.12
C ASP A 126 20.35 -2.48 4.22
N ASP A 127 19.68 -3.48 3.66
CA ASP A 127 18.44 -3.29 2.88
C ASP A 127 17.23 -2.93 3.77
N ILE A 128 17.10 -3.51 4.97
CA ILE A 128 16.11 -3.06 5.97
C ILE A 128 16.31 -1.57 6.27
N TRP A 129 17.55 -1.13 6.51
CA TRP A 129 17.84 0.27 6.87
C TRP A 129 17.41 1.26 5.78
N LYS A 130 17.50 0.88 4.49
CA LYS A 130 16.99 1.71 3.39
C LYS A 130 15.48 1.93 3.48
N ALA A 131 14.73 0.92 3.93
CA ALA A 131 13.28 1.01 4.09
C ALA A 131 12.83 1.72 5.38
N GLN A 132 13.74 1.95 6.34
CA GLN A 132 13.46 2.60 7.63
C GLN A 132 13.50 4.14 7.59
N CYS A 133 13.37 4.74 6.41
CA CYS A 133 13.31 6.20 6.29
C CYS A 133 12.07 6.74 7.03
N GLY A 134 12.28 7.62 8.01
CA GLY A 134 11.20 8.15 8.85
C GLY A 134 10.10 8.87 8.09
N ASP A 135 10.41 9.46 6.93
CA ASP A 135 9.44 10.15 6.07
C ASP A 135 8.37 9.22 5.49
N LEU A 136 8.63 7.91 5.41
CA LEU A 136 7.68 6.91 4.92
C LEU A 136 6.62 6.51 5.94
N PHE A 137 6.77 6.90 7.21
CA PHE A 137 5.86 6.49 8.28
C PHE A 137 4.85 7.58 8.68
N TRP A 138 4.71 8.60 7.86
CA TRP A 138 3.73 9.66 8.00
C TRP A 138 3.53 10.41 6.69
N ILE A 139 2.52 11.27 6.64
CA ILE A 139 2.31 12.19 5.52
C ILE A 139 2.81 13.56 5.94
N GLY A 140 4.11 13.80 5.69
CA GLY A 140 4.75 15.09 5.90
C GLY A 140 4.48 16.08 4.75
N PRO A 141 5.00 17.33 4.85
CA PRO A 141 4.87 18.34 3.78
C PRO A 141 5.47 17.94 2.44
N THR A 142 6.45 17.03 2.44
CA THR A 142 7.07 16.46 1.24
C THR A 142 6.28 15.29 0.64
N GLY A 143 5.18 14.88 1.29
CA GLY A 143 4.30 13.79 0.90
C GLY A 143 4.60 12.43 1.52
N GLY A 144 5.83 12.20 1.98
CA GLY A 144 6.19 10.99 2.72
C GLY A 144 5.82 9.71 1.95
N ILE A 145 5.02 8.84 2.57
CA ILE A 145 4.57 7.57 1.97
C ILE A 145 3.76 7.73 0.68
N LEU A 146 3.13 8.89 0.46
CA LEU A 146 2.35 9.13 -0.74
C LEU A 146 3.26 9.29 -1.97
N VAL A 147 4.53 9.65 -1.81
CA VAL A 147 5.46 9.70 -2.93
C VAL A 147 5.72 8.28 -3.48
N PRO A 148 5.25 7.94 -4.69
CA PRO A 148 5.26 6.57 -5.19
C PRO A 148 6.69 6.04 -5.40
N GLU A 149 7.65 6.88 -5.78
CA GLU A 149 9.06 6.51 -5.89
C GLU A 149 9.64 6.05 -4.54
N ALA A 150 9.34 6.81 -3.48
CA ALA A 150 9.83 6.52 -2.15
C ALA A 150 9.17 5.25 -1.60
N ARG A 151 7.86 5.10 -1.80
CA ARG A 151 7.08 3.91 -1.41
C ARG A 151 7.57 2.66 -2.12
N LEU A 152 7.69 2.68 -3.44
CA LEU A 152 8.18 1.54 -4.23
C LEU A 152 9.63 1.20 -3.90
N GLY A 153 10.47 2.21 -3.66
CA GLY A 153 11.86 2.00 -3.23
C GLY A 153 11.98 1.31 -1.87
N ALA A 154 11.08 1.64 -0.93
CA ALA A 154 11.01 1.00 0.38
C ALA A 154 10.62 -0.47 0.28
N PHE A 155 9.52 -0.78 -0.43
CA PHE A 155 9.11 -2.17 -0.69
C PHE A 155 10.19 -2.94 -1.44
N SER A 156 10.80 -2.36 -2.46
CA SER A 156 11.91 -2.99 -3.19
C SER A 156 13.08 -3.36 -2.28
N SER A 157 13.42 -2.50 -1.32
CA SER A 157 14.48 -2.79 -0.35
C SER A 157 14.08 -3.93 0.59
N LEU A 158 12.83 -3.97 1.07
CA LEU A 158 12.35 -5.07 1.92
C LEU A 158 12.27 -6.41 1.17
N ILE A 159 11.86 -6.40 -0.09
CA ILE A 159 11.83 -7.59 -0.96
C ILE A 159 13.25 -8.12 -1.18
N GLU A 160 14.23 -7.24 -1.45
CA GLU A 160 15.62 -7.64 -1.60
C GLU A 160 16.23 -8.15 -0.27
N ALA A 161 15.84 -7.58 0.87
CA ALA A 161 16.25 -8.07 2.18
C ALA A 161 15.78 -9.51 2.41
N GLU A 162 14.51 -9.81 2.11
CA GLU A 162 13.94 -11.16 2.18
C GLU A 162 14.62 -12.12 1.19
N LYS A 163 14.77 -11.71 -0.06
CA LYS A 163 15.41 -12.49 -1.12
C LYS A 163 16.85 -12.87 -0.73
N THR A 164 17.58 -11.93 -0.14
CA THR A 164 18.98 -12.14 0.28
C THR A 164 19.13 -13.21 1.36
N ILE A 165 18.13 -13.46 2.21
CA ILE A 165 18.14 -14.56 3.20
C ILE A 165 17.61 -15.90 2.66
N ARG A 166 17.04 -15.95 1.45
CA ARG A 166 16.56 -17.21 0.84
C ARG A 166 17.70 -18.12 0.41
N GLN A 167 17.61 -19.41 0.72
CA GLN A 167 18.60 -20.39 0.26
C GLN A 167 18.45 -20.67 -1.25
N SER A 168 19.49 -21.21 -1.91
CA SER A 168 19.46 -21.45 -3.36
C SER A 168 18.39 -22.47 -3.81
N ARG A 169 17.79 -23.21 -2.87
CA ARG A 169 16.67 -24.15 -3.10
C ARG A 169 15.49 -23.72 -2.24
N PHE A 170 14.97 -22.53 -2.51
CA PHE A 170 13.78 -22.03 -1.83
C PHE A 170 12.56 -22.81 -2.32
N HIS A 171 11.91 -23.54 -1.42
CA HIS A 171 10.66 -24.24 -1.71
C HIS A 171 9.51 -23.30 -1.37
N SER A 172 8.48 -23.30 -2.20
CA SER A 172 7.28 -22.54 -1.91
C SER A 172 6.60 -23.07 -0.65
N TYR A 173 6.12 -22.19 0.21
CA TYR A 173 5.34 -22.58 1.37
C TYR A 173 4.27 -21.54 1.71
N LEU A 174 3.24 -22.01 2.40
CA LEU A 174 2.19 -21.21 2.98
C LEU A 174 2.37 -21.20 4.50
N SER A 175 2.36 -20.02 5.10
CA SER A 175 2.44 -19.82 6.55
C SER A 175 1.33 -18.90 7.02
N PHE A 176 1.05 -18.93 8.32
CA PHE A 176 0.04 -18.09 8.94
C PHE A 176 0.66 -17.37 10.13
N ASP A 177 0.61 -16.04 10.12
CA ASP A 177 1.18 -15.20 11.17
C ASP A 177 0.32 -13.95 11.36
N ASP A 178 0.31 -13.40 12.56
CA ASP A 178 -0.41 -12.15 12.88
C ASP A 178 0.54 -10.97 12.63
N LEU A 179 0.42 -10.38 11.44
CA LEU A 179 1.32 -9.33 10.94
C LEU A 179 0.95 -7.96 11.46
N ASN A 180 -0.34 -7.73 11.71
CA ASN A 180 -0.90 -6.44 12.08
C ASN A 180 -1.14 -6.32 13.60
N PHE A 181 -0.97 -7.41 14.34
CA PHE A 181 -1.17 -7.55 15.79
C PHE A 181 -2.63 -7.33 16.24
N ASP A 182 -3.60 -7.69 15.39
CA ASP A 182 -5.04 -7.63 15.68
C ASP A 182 -5.58 -8.94 16.28
N GLY A 183 -4.75 -9.99 16.36
CA GLY A 183 -5.11 -11.30 16.88
C GLY A 183 -5.68 -12.26 15.82
N LEU A 184 -5.84 -11.83 14.58
CA LEU A 184 -6.18 -12.64 13.42
C LEU A 184 -4.91 -12.92 12.62
N LYS A 185 -4.69 -14.18 12.23
CA LYS A 185 -3.55 -14.52 11.39
C LYS A 185 -3.83 -14.13 9.95
N GLU A 186 -2.89 -13.49 9.29
CA GLU A 186 -2.80 -13.39 7.84
C GLU A 186 -2.21 -14.66 7.23
N ALA A 187 -2.58 -14.95 5.98
CA ALA A 187 -1.98 -16.03 5.23
C ALA A 187 -0.86 -15.49 4.32
N ILE A 188 0.31 -16.10 4.39
CA ILE A 188 1.53 -15.64 3.74
C ILE A 188 2.04 -16.77 2.85
N PHE A 189 1.91 -16.59 1.54
CA PHE A 189 2.51 -17.48 0.55
C PHE A 189 3.83 -16.89 0.06
N GLN A 190 4.89 -17.69 0.09
CA GLN A 190 6.21 -17.30 -0.41
C GLN A 190 6.70 -18.35 -1.39
N SER A 191 7.12 -17.93 -2.58
CA SER A 191 7.73 -18.79 -3.60
C SER A 191 9.07 -18.23 -4.08
N SER A 192 9.75 -18.89 -5.00
CA SER A 192 10.95 -18.33 -5.64
C SER A 192 10.66 -17.16 -6.58
N VAL A 193 9.41 -16.97 -7.00
CA VAL A 193 8.99 -15.99 -8.01
C VAL A 193 8.27 -14.80 -7.38
N TYR A 194 7.36 -15.06 -6.43
CA TYR A 194 6.55 -14.02 -5.81
C TYR A 194 6.26 -14.31 -4.33
N ASN A 195 5.88 -13.27 -3.60
CA ASN A 195 5.19 -13.41 -2.31
C ASN A 195 3.77 -12.87 -2.45
N CYS A 196 2.83 -13.47 -1.72
CA CYS A 196 1.47 -12.97 -1.64
C CYS A 196 1.00 -13.02 -0.18
N TYR A 197 0.58 -11.87 0.32
CA TYR A 197 0.09 -11.70 1.69
C TYR A 197 -1.41 -11.45 1.62
N LEU A 198 -2.18 -12.26 2.33
CA LEU A 198 -3.63 -12.18 2.40
C LEU A 198 -4.06 -11.62 3.75
N GLN A 199 -4.80 -10.51 3.71
CA GLN A 199 -5.43 -9.96 4.90
C GLN A 199 -6.72 -10.72 5.20
N SER A 200 -6.80 -11.31 6.39
CA SER A 200 -7.89 -12.22 6.75
C SER A 200 -9.24 -11.53 6.89
N GLU A 201 -9.28 -10.31 7.42
CA GLU A 201 -10.51 -9.54 7.61
C GLU A 201 -11.26 -9.31 6.29
N PHE A 202 -10.54 -9.03 5.20
CA PHE A 202 -11.10 -8.69 3.89
C PHE A 202 -10.98 -9.81 2.86
N ALA A 203 -10.33 -10.93 3.21
CA ALA A 203 -9.93 -11.99 2.28
C ALA A 203 -9.28 -11.45 0.99
N SER A 204 -8.51 -10.37 1.11
CA SER A 204 -7.90 -9.62 0.01
C SER A 204 -6.39 -9.72 0.05
N VAL A 205 -5.74 -9.47 -1.08
CA VAL A 205 -4.27 -9.42 -1.15
C VAL A 205 -3.81 -8.05 -0.66
N SER A 206 -3.13 -7.98 0.48
CA SER A 206 -2.55 -6.72 0.99
C SER A 206 -1.21 -6.41 0.33
N GLU A 207 -0.48 -7.44 -0.10
CA GLU A 207 0.84 -7.31 -0.73
C GLU A 207 1.05 -8.41 -1.77
N LEU A 208 1.60 -8.03 -2.93
CA LEU A 208 1.96 -8.93 -4.03
C LEU A 208 3.36 -8.57 -4.54
N ASP A 209 4.38 -9.20 -3.98
CA ASP A 209 5.77 -8.94 -4.32
C ASP A 209 6.22 -9.78 -5.51
N SER A 210 6.87 -9.16 -6.49
CA SER A 210 7.76 -9.87 -7.40
C SER A 210 9.18 -9.91 -6.85
N ILE A 211 9.72 -11.12 -6.69
CA ILE A 211 11.10 -11.35 -6.25
C ILE A 211 12.11 -11.01 -7.36
N LYS A 212 11.69 -11.12 -8.63
CA LYS A 212 12.53 -10.79 -9.79
C LYS A 212 12.73 -9.29 -9.89
N THR A 213 11.65 -8.52 -9.79
CA THR A 213 11.67 -7.08 -10.06
C THR A 213 11.80 -6.21 -8.81
N GLY A 214 11.58 -6.77 -7.61
CA GLY A 214 11.51 -6.01 -6.37
C GLY A 214 10.31 -5.07 -6.32
N THR A 215 9.25 -5.35 -7.08
CA THR A 215 8.05 -4.52 -7.12
C THR A 215 6.94 -5.18 -6.31
N ASN A 216 6.35 -4.44 -5.35
CA ASN A 216 5.06 -4.79 -4.77
C ASN A 216 3.96 -4.22 -5.68
N TYR A 217 3.19 -5.08 -6.34
CA TYR A 217 2.13 -4.66 -7.26
C TYR A 217 0.88 -4.14 -6.54
N ALA A 218 0.66 -4.55 -5.28
CA ALA A 218 -0.55 -4.24 -4.52
C ALA A 218 -0.43 -2.94 -3.68
N CYS A 219 0.65 -2.17 -3.84
CA CYS A 219 0.85 -0.89 -3.14
C CYS A 219 0.38 0.34 -3.94
N GLY A 220 -0.58 0.16 -4.85
CA GLY A 220 -1.27 1.26 -5.51
C GLY A 220 -2.17 2.01 -4.51
N TRP A 221 -2.35 3.32 -4.71
CA TRP A 221 -3.15 4.15 -3.80
C TRP A 221 -4.33 4.79 -4.51
N ASN A 222 -5.47 4.80 -3.83
CA ASN A 222 -6.69 5.49 -4.22
C ASN A 222 -7.13 6.41 -3.07
N ASP A 223 -6.90 7.70 -3.25
CA ASP A 223 -7.20 8.73 -2.25
C ASP A 223 -8.70 8.89 -2.02
N ASP A 224 -9.50 8.83 -3.09
CA ASP A 224 -10.96 8.98 -3.05
C ASP A 224 -11.61 7.95 -2.12
N GLN A 225 -11.09 6.71 -2.14
CA GLN A 225 -11.60 5.58 -1.36
C GLN A 225 -10.75 5.27 -0.11
N CYS A 226 -9.65 6.00 0.12
CA CYS A 226 -8.66 5.70 1.16
C CYS A 226 -8.22 4.22 1.11
N SER A 227 -7.86 3.74 -0.09
CA SER A 227 -7.80 2.32 -0.43
C SER A 227 -6.45 1.93 -1.06
N THR A 228 -5.98 0.72 -0.72
CA THR A 228 -4.80 0.04 -1.28
C THR A 228 -5.03 -1.49 -1.24
N GLY A 229 -4.23 -2.27 -1.96
CA GLY A 229 -4.34 -3.74 -2.00
C GLY A 229 -5.17 -4.24 -3.18
N CYS A 230 -5.24 -5.56 -3.35
CA CYS A 230 -5.90 -6.21 -4.48
C CYS A 230 -7.00 -7.18 -4.06
N PHE A 231 -7.95 -7.37 -4.96
CA PHE A 231 -9.06 -8.32 -4.85
C PHE A 231 -9.97 -8.10 -3.62
N LYS A 232 -10.33 -6.84 -3.34
CA LYS A 232 -11.35 -6.50 -2.35
C LYS A 232 -12.74 -6.68 -2.94
N ASP A 233 -13.54 -7.54 -2.32
CA ASP A 233 -14.82 -7.95 -2.91
C ASP A 233 -15.99 -7.08 -2.43
N TYR A 234 -16.88 -6.77 -3.35
CA TYR A 234 -18.13 -6.07 -3.06
C TYR A 234 -19.23 -6.49 -4.03
N ILE A 235 -20.48 -6.29 -3.63
CA ILE A 235 -21.63 -6.48 -4.51
C ILE A 235 -22.16 -5.12 -4.94
N SER A 236 -22.51 -4.98 -6.21
CA SER A 236 -23.18 -3.80 -6.74
C SER A 236 -24.45 -4.17 -7.51
N THR A 237 -25.21 -3.17 -7.90
CA THR A 237 -26.36 -3.33 -8.79
C THR A 237 -25.87 -3.84 -10.15
N LYS A 238 -26.64 -4.74 -10.79
CA LYS A 238 -26.33 -5.26 -12.14
C LYS A 238 -25.99 -4.11 -13.10
N GLY A 239 -24.89 -4.24 -13.85
CA GLY A 239 -24.46 -3.21 -14.80
C GLY A 239 -23.69 -2.03 -14.20
N SER A 240 -23.50 -1.96 -12.88
CA SER A 240 -22.84 -0.83 -12.20
C SER A 240 -21.68 -1.29 -11.32
N PHE A 241 -20.70 -0.41 -11.14
CA PHE A 241 -19.59 -0.59 -10.19
C PHE A 241 -19.76 0.25 -8.90
N GLU A 242 -20.65 1.24 -8.89
CA GLU A 242 -20.73 2.22 -7.78
C GLU A 242 -22.11 2.24 -7.10
N ARG A 243 -23.18 1.84 -7.78
CA ARG A 243 -24.54 2.02 -7.25
C ARG A 243 -24.90 0.93 -6.24
N ASN A 244 -25.23 1.35 -5.00
CA ASN A 244 -25.59 0.48 -3.88
C ASN A 244 -24.54 -0.59 -3.60
N SER A 245 -23.26 -0.19 -3.57
CA SER A 245 -22.16 -1.12 -3.29
C SER A 245 -22.18 -1.58 -1.83
N ILE A 246 -22.08 -2.89 -1.62
CA ILE A 246 -22.00 -3.54 -0.31
C ILE A 246 -20.66 -4.23 -0.25
N ALA A 247 -19.77 -3.75 0.62
CA ALA A 247 -18.47 -4.39 0.85
C ALA A 247 -18.67 -5.76 1.52
N ILE A 248 -17.94 -6.77 1.06
CA ILE A 248 -17.92 -8.09 1.70
C ILE A 248 -16.73 -8.11 2.66
N GLU A 249 -16.99 -7.79 3.92
CA GLU A 249 -15.98 -7.72 4.98
C GLU A 249 -16.22 -8.79 6.06
N HIS A 250 -15.29 -8.91 7.01
CA HIS A 250 -15.34 -9.84 8.14
C HIS A 250 -15.34 -11.31 7.72
N TRP A 251 -14.42 -11.67 6.84
CA TRP A 251 -14.26 -13.05 6.38
C TRP A 251 -13.74 -13.95 7.49
N SER A 252 -14.17 -15.21 7.47
CA SER A 252 -13.63 -16.25 8.33
C SER A 252 -12.66 -17.12 7.53
N MET A 253 -11.38 -17.09 7.90
CA MET A 253 -10.38 -18.01 7.35
C MET A 253 -10.64 -19.42 7.87
N VAL A 254 -10.72 -20.38 6.96
CA VAL A 254 -10.87 -21.80 7.26
C VAL A 254 -9.52 -22.45 7.02
N GLU A 255 -8.77 -22.67 8.09
CA GLU A 255 -7.49 -23.39 8.03
C GLU A 255 -7.75 -24.85 7.62
N ASN A 256 -7.21 -25.27 6.46
CA ASN A 256 -7.27 -26.66 6.02
C ASN A 256 -5.85 -27.27 6.03
N PRO A 257 -5.47 -28.03 7.06
CA PRO A 257 -4.11 -28.55 7.20
C PRO A 257 -3.74 -29.61 6.15
N LYS A 258 -4.69 -30.06 5.31
CA LYS A 258 -4.45 -31.09 4.28
C LYS A 258 -4.01 -30.50 2.93
N GLU A 259 -4.23 -29.22 2.68
CA GLU A 259 -3.89 -28.57 1.42
C GLU A 259 -2.79 -27.52 1.66
N GLU A 260 -1.54 -27.91 1.41
CA GLU A 260 -0.34 -27.12 1.77
C GLU A 260 -0.19 -25.78 1.00
N SER A 261 -1.06 -25.47 0.05
CA SER A 261 -0.98 -24.26 -0.78
C SER A 261 -2.35 -23.67 -1.09
N THR A 262 -3.34 -23.90 -0.24
CA THR A 262 -4.67 -23.30 -0.40
C THR A 262 -5.12 -22.59 0.88
N VAL A 263 -5.85 -21.51 0.70
CA VAL A 263 -6.47 -20.75 1.79
C VAL A 263 -7.93 -20.52 1.41
N LEU A 264 -8.84 -21.00 2.26
CA LEU A 264 -10.26 -20.80 2.07
C LEU A 264 -10.77 -19.73 3.03
N PHE A 265 -11.46 -18.74 2.48
CA PHE A 265 -12.24 -17.78 3.23
C PHE A 265 -13.73 -18.05 3.03
N ARG A 266 -14.50 -17.95 4.10
CA ARG A 266 -15.95 -18.07 4.07
C ARG A 266 -16.58 -16.85 4.71
N ARG A 267 -17.60 -16.31 4.04
CA ARG A 267 -18.46 -15.26 4.56
C ARG A 267 -19.91 -15.57 4.26
N GLU A 268 -20.74 -15.56 5.28
CA GLU A 268 -22.19 -15.56 5.14
C GLU A 268 -22.68 -14.19 5.52
N PHE A 269 -23.32 -13.47 4.61
CA PHE A 269 -23.80 -12.12 4.89
C PHE A 269 -25.23 -11.92 4.39
N SER A 270 -25.94 -11.07 5.11
CA SER A 270 -27.31 -10.71 4.85
C SER A 270 -27.41 -9.19 4.78
N ASP A 271 -27.80 -8.64 3.64
CA ASP A 271 -27.92 -7.19 3.48
C ASP A 271 -29.05 -6.82 2.52
N ARG A 272 -29.42 -5.54 2.45
CA ARG A 272 -30.44 -5.02 1.53
C ARG A 272 -29.78 -4.27 0.38
N SER A 273 -29.96 -4.77 -0.84
CA SER A 273 -29.57 -4.07 -2.06
C SER A 273 -30.81 -3.74 -2.88
N ASP A 274 -30.98 -2.47 -3.25
CA ASP A 274 -32.09 -1.98 -4.08
C ASP A 274 -33.50 -2.42 -3.58
N GLY A 275 -33.69 -2.39 -2.25
CA GLY A 275 -34.93 -2.79 -1.59
C GLY A 275 -35.17 -4.30 -1.48
N ARG A 276 -34.28 -5.14 -2.00
CA ARG A 276 -34.33 -6.61 -1.90
C ARG A 276 -33.36 -7.12 -0.86
N PHE A 277 -33.79 -8.13 -0.11
CA PHE A 277 -32.94 -8.79 0.88
C PHE A 277 -32.05 -9.85 0.20
N LEU A 278 -30.75 -9.73 0.37
CA LEU A 278 -29.73 -10.64 -0.15
C LEU A 278 -29.18 -11.46 1.02
N MET A 279 -29.40 -12.77 1.01
CA MET A 279 -28.68 -13.71 1.88
C MET A 279 -27.78 -14.58 1.02
N LEU A 280 -26.48 -14.31 1.08
CA LEU A 280 -25.48 -15.00 0.27
C LEU A 280 -24.44 -15.64 1.18
N VAL A 281 -24.02 -16.85 0.79
CA VAL A 281 -22.81 -17.47 1.31
C VAL A 281 -21.75 -17.39 0.22
N CYS A 282 -20.68 -16.65 0.50
CA CYS A 282 -19.52 -16.55 -0.34
C CYS A 282 -18.39 -17.40 0.23
N ARG A 283 -17.73 -18.16 -0.65
CA ARG A 283 -16.49 -18.85 -0.40
C ARG A 283 -15.47 -18.38 -1.42
N LYS A 284 -14.31 -17.99 -0.94
CA LYS A 284 -13.19 -17.50 -1.75
C LYS A 284 -11.98 -18.35 -1.43
N THR A 285 -11.50 -19.10 -2.40
CA THR A 285 -10.38 -20.02 -2.23
C THR A 285 -9.18 -19.52 -3.01
N TYR A 286 -8.11 -19.16 -2.32
CA TYR A 286 -6.81 -18.90 -2.94
C TYR A 286 -6.08 -20.22 -3.13
N ARG A 287 -5.60 -20.49 -4.35
CA ARG A 287 -4.76 -21.64 -4.67
C ARG A 287 -3.44 -21.17 -5.24
N PHE A 288 -2.36 -21.43 -4.53
CA PHE A 288 -1.04 -20.94 -4.88
C PHE A 288 -0.24 -21.97 -5.68
N ARG A 289 0.49 -21.49 -6.68
CA ARG A 289 1.50 -22.23 -7.45
C ARG A 289 2.77 -21.37 -7.51
N ASN A 290 3.83 -21.88 -8.14
CA ASN A 290 5.09 -21.15 -8.17
C ASN A 290 5.02 -19.83 -8.96
N ASP A 291 4.30 -19.82 -10.10
CA ASP A 291 4.33 -18.71 -11.06
C ASP A 291 2.99 -17.95 -11.15
N PHE A 292 1.94 -18.47 -10.51
CA PHE A 292 0.61 -17.87 -10.49
C PHE A 292 -0.18 -18.32 -9.26
N PHE A 293 -1.25 -17.61 -8.94
CA PHE A 293 -2.30 -18.08 -8.04
C PHE A 293 -3.67 -17.93 -8.67
N SER A 294 -4.62 -18.75 -8.23
CA SER A 294 -6.04 -18.59 -8.58
C SER A 294 -6.88 -18.23 -7.36
N ILE A 295 -7.97 -17.53 -7.62
CA ILE A 295 -9.01 -17.14 -6.68
C ILE A 295 -10.30 -17.77 -7.20
N ASP A 296 -10.72 -18.84 -6.55
CA ASP A 296 -11.95 -19.55 -6.91
C ASP A 296 -13.09 -19.05 -6.02
N TYR A 297 -14.15 -18.54 -6.64
CA TYR A 297 -15.34 -18.05 -5.98
C TYR A 297 -16.47 -19.08 -6.08
N GLU A 298 -17.13 -19.32 -4.95
CA GLU A 298 -18.38 -20.05 -4.84
C GLU A 298 -19.40 -19.16 -4.13
N LEU A 299 -20.42 -18.72 -4.87
CA LEU A 299 -21.51 -17.89 -4.35
C LEU A 299 -22.80 -18.72 -4.31
N SER A 300 -23.36 -18.90 -3.12
CA SER A 300 -24.62 -19.63 -2.90
C SER A 300 -25.72 -18.70 -2.45
N ASN A 301 -26.87 -18.75 -3.12
CA ASN A 301 -28.06 -18.01 -2.76
C ASN A 301 -28.87 -18.75 -1.69
N LYS A 302 -29.11 -18.11 -0.55
CA LYS A 302 -29.94 -18.64 0.55
C LYS A 302 -31.33 -18.00 0.62
N ASN A 303 -31.66 -17.10 -0.29
CA ASN A 303 -33.00 -16.55 -0.41
C ASN A 303 -33.96 -17.53 -1.09
N THR A 304 -35.25 -17.28 -0.87
CA THR A 304 -36.37 -17.93 -1.56
C THR A 304 -36.58 -17.43 -2.99
N GLU A 305 -35.99 -16.27 -3.33
CA GLU A 305 -36.07 -15.64 -4.65
C GLU A 305 -34.71 -15.63 -5.35
N ALA A 306 -34.75 -15.50 -6.69
CA ALA A 306 -33.54 -15.36 -7.47
C ALA A 306 -32.85 -14.02 -7.20
N CYS A 307 -31.54 -14.07 -6.98
CA CYS A 307 -30.72 -12.88 -6.79
C CYS A 307 -30.12 -12.42 -8.12
N LEU A 308 -30.19 -11.12 -8.39
CA LEU A 308 -29.64 -10.47 -9.58
C LEU A 308 -28.76 -9.31 -9.13
N PHE A 309 -27.47 -9.42 -9.34
CA PHE A 309 -26.49 -8.44 -8.87
C PHE A 309 -25.20 -8.53 -9.70
N ARG A 310 -24.32 -7.55 -9.54
CA ARG A 310 -22.94 -7.64 -10.01
C ARG A 310 -22.03 -7.98 -8.85
N PHE A 311 -21.30 -9.09 -8.94
CA PHE A 311 -20.20 -9.36 -8.03
C PHE A 311 -18.96 -8.65 -8.55
N CYS A 312 -18.29 -7.87 -7.72
CA CYS A 312 -17.14 -7.08 -8.11
C CYS A 312 -15.93 -7.38 -7.22
N THR A 313 -14.74 -7.22 -7.79
CA THR A 313 -13.49 -7.21 -7.06
C THR A 313 -12.65 -5.99 -7.48
N ASN A 314 -12.21 -5.19 -6.51
CA ASN A 314 -11.38 -4.00 -6.71
C ASN A 314 -9.92 -4.32 -6.41
N SER A 315 -9.02 -3.88 -7.28
CA SER A 315 -7.58 -3.90 -7.05
C SER A 315 -6.93 -2.55 -7.35
N GLU A 316 -6.15 -2.06 -6.39
CA GLU A 316 -5.30 -0.89 -6.52
C GLU A 316 -3.87 -1.35 -6.88
N ILE A 317 -3.49 -1.19 -8.15
CA ILE A 317 -2.26 -1.79 -8.70
C ILE A 317 -1.30 -0.73 -9.23
N ILE A 318 -0.01 -0.89 -8.96
CA ILE A 318 1.06 -0.04 -9.51
C ILE A 318 2.28 -0.89 -9.89
N ALA A 319 2.91 -0.62 -11.03
CA ALA A 319 4.13 -1.33 -11.46
C ALA A 319 5.38 -0.42 -11.46
N THR A 320 5.18 0.88 -11.63
CA THR A 320 6.23 1.91 -11.70
C THR A 320 5.63 3.26 -11.27
N PRO A 321 6.41 4.21 -10.74
CA PRO A 321 5.88 5.50 -10.31
C PRO A 321 5.49 6.42 -11.49
N VAL A 322 6.00 6.15 -12.69
CA VAL A 322 5.76 6.98 -13.88
C VAL A 322 4.63 6.37 -14.70
N PHE A 323 3.58 7.15 -14.96
CA PHE A 323 2.40 6.70 -15.69
C PHE A 323 2.75 6.15 -17.08
N GLU A 324 3.58 6.87 -17.86
CA GLU A 324 3.95 6.54 -19.25
C GLU A 324 4.77 5.25 -19.39
N ASP A 325 5.37 4.77 -18.30
CA ASP A 325 6.12 3.52 -18.30
C ASP A 325 5.22 2.27 -18.16
N HIS A 326 3.90 2.45 -18.03
CA HIS A 326 2.97 1.33 -17.98
C HIS A 326 2.44 0.95 -19.36
N ARG A 327 2.31 -0.36 -19.58
CA ARG A 327 1.57 -0.93 -20.70
C ARG A 327 0.48 -1.84 -20.17
N ILE A 328 -0.77 -1.46 -20.47
CA ILE A 328 -1.95 -2.25 -20.12
C ILE A 328 -2.53 -2.89 -21.37
N GLU A 329 -2.85 -4.17 -21.27
CA GLU A 329 -3.39 -4.98 -22.35
C GLU A 329 -4.71 -5.61 -21.92
N LEU A 330 -5.76 -5.46 -22.73
CA LEU A 330 -6.94 -6.30 -22.62
C LEU A 330 -6.80 -7.53 -23.48
N ILE A 331 -7.34 -8.63 -22.98
CA ILE A 331 -7.44 -9.88 -23.70
C ILE A 331 -8.92 -10.18 -23.88
N HIS A 332 -9.32 -10.40 -25.13
CA HIS A 332 -10.65 -10.85 -25.51
C HIS A 332 -10.52 -11.84 -26.66
N HIS A 333 -11.03 -13.05 -26.51
CA HIS A 333 -11.04 -14.11 -27.53
C HIS A 333 -9.69 -14.33 -28.23
N ARG A 334 -8.60 -14.35 -27.45
CA ARG A 334 -7.19 -14.51 -27.89
C ARG A 334 -6.58 -13.31 -28.62
N GLU A 335 -7.32 -12.22 -28.78
CA GLU A 335 -6.78 -10.95 -29.27
C GLU A 335 -6.36 -10.09 -28.08
N SER A 336 -5.18 -9.48 -28.18
CA SER A 336 -4.68 -8.52 -27.21
C SER A 336 -4.78 -7.10 -27.75
N LYS A 337 -5.43 -6.20 -27.02
CA LYS A 337 -5.50 -4.78 -27.35
C LYS A 337 -4.78 -3.95 -26.29
N ILE A 338 -3.81 -3.16 -26.72
CA ILE A 338 -3.12 -2.20 -25.84
C ILE A 338 -4.07 -1.02 -25.57
N LEU A 339 -4.13 -0.59 -24.31
CA LEU A 339 -4.92 0.55 -23.87
C LEU A 339 -4.03 1.74 -23.48
N ASP A 340 -4.50 2.94 -23.82
CA ASP A 340 -3.94 4.21 -23.33
C ASP A 340 -4.86 4.76 -22.23
N PHE A 341 -4.44 4.65 -20.96
CA PHE A 341 -5.24 4.98 -19.77
C PHE A 341 -5.12 6.44 -19.34
N LYS A 342 -5.44 7.39 -20.22
CA LYS A 342 -5.42 8.82 -19.84
C LYS A 342 -6.59 9.21 -18.94
N SER A 343 -7.64 8.39 -18.89
CA SER A 343 -8.86 8.62 -18.12
C SER A 343 -9.50 7.30 -17.70
N GLN A 344 -10.65 7.36 -17.03
CA GLN A 344 -11.49 6.20 -16.77
C GLN A 344 -11.96 5.53 -18.06
N VAL A 345 -12.01 4.20 -18.06
CA VAL A 345 -12.48 3.39 -19.19
C VAL A 345 -13.31 2.21 -18.67
N SER A 346 -14.27 1.79 -19.49
CA SER A 346 -15.12 0.62 -19.22
C SER A 346 -15.15 -0.29 -20.43
N PHE A 347 -15.09 -1.59 -20.17
CA PHE A 347 -15.16 -2.64 -21.18
C PHE A 347 -16.08 -3.75 -20.70
N GLU A 348 -16.75 -4.39 -21.63
CA GLU A 348 -17.65 -5.52 -21.38
C GLU A 348 -17.07 -6.77 -22.05
N MET A 349 -17.38 -7.94 -21.50
CA MET A 349 -16.98 -9.25 -22.05
C MET A 349 -15.46 -9.45 -22.17
N VAL A 350 -14.67 -8.99 -21.20
CA VAL A 350 -13.21 -9.15 -21.17
C VAL A 350 -12.81 -10.51 -20.58
N ASP A 351 -11.80 -11.18 -21.15
CA ASP A 351 -11.28 -12.46 -20.65
C ASP A 351 -10.08 -12.27 -19.71
N GLY A 352 -9.34 -11.17 -19.87
CA GLY A 352 -8.21 -10.83 -19.02
C GLY A 352 -7.65 -9.43 -19.21
N ILE A 353 -6.85 -9.00 -18.24
CA ILE A 353 -6.13 -7.72 -18.23
C ILE A 353 -4.67 -7.96 -17.81
N GLY A 354 -3.74 -7.48 -18.61
CA GLY A 354 -2.30 -7.52 -18.32
C GLY A 354 -1.75 -6.14 -18.00
N LEU A 355 -0.92 -6.05 -16.97
CA LEU A 355 -0.13 -4.87 -16.62
C LEU A 355 1.35 -5.21 -16.75
N SER A 356 2.09 -4.39 -17.48
CA SER A 356 3.55 -4.54 -17.62
C SER A 356 4.24 -3.19 -17.47
N ASN A 357 5.49 -3.24 -17.02
CA ASN A 357 6.36 -2.07 -16.96
C ASN A 357 7.26 -2.09 -18.19
N LEU A 358 7.25 -1.04 -19.02
CA LEU A 358 8.03 -0.97 -20.25
C LEU A 358 9.55 -1.10 -20.03
N ARG A 359 10.03 -0.78 -18.81
CA ARG A 359 11.44 -0.87 -18.42
C ARG A 359 11.82 -2.23 -17.83
N LYS A 360 10.84 -3.02 -17.37
CA LYS A 360 11.08 -4.32 -16.72
C LYS A 360 10.39 -5.43 -17.51
N ALA A 361 11.13 -6.50 -17.83
CA ALA A 361 10.58 -7.66 -18.53
C ALA A 361 9.75 -8.56 -17.61
N GLU A 362 8.71 -8.01 -16.99
CA GLU A 362 7.73 -8.75 -16.20
C GLU A 362 6.34 -8.17 -16.43
N ARG A 363 5.37 -9.09 -16.55
CA ARG A 363 3.97 -8.78 -16.78
C ARG A 363 3.12 -9.49 -15.74
N VAL A 364 2.25 -8.74 -15.07
CA VAL A 364 1.17 -9.30 -14.25
C VAL A 364 -0.05 -9.47 -15.13
N LEU A 365 -0.60 -10.67 -15.19
CA LEU A 365 -1.73 -10.99 -16.03
C LEU A 365 -2.86 -11.59 -15.22
N ILE A 366 -4.00 -10.90 -15.20
CA ILE A 366 -5.24 -11.33 -14.56
C ILE A 366 -6.14 -11.93 -15.65
N ARG A 367 -6.60 -13.17 -15.47
CA ARG A 367 -7.52 -13.86 -16.38
C ARG A 367 -8.67 -14.46 -15.60
N SER A 368 -9.86 -14.53 -16.18
CA SER A 368 -10.99 -15.26 -15.61
C SER A 368 -11.46 -16.37 -16.55
N ASP A 369 -12.07 -17.41 -15.98
CA ASP A 369 -12.75 -18.47 -16.73
C ASP A 369 -14.11 -18.02 -17.28
N LEU A 370 -14.69 -16.96 -16.71
CA LEU A 370 -15.89 -16.29 -17.21
C LEU A 370 -15.55 -14.87 -17.68
N PRO A 371 -16.06 -14.45 -18.86
CA PRO A 371 -15.93 -13.07 -19.30
C PRO A 371 -16.51 -12.09 -18.27
N PHE A 372 -15.82 -10.97 -18.07
CA PHE A 372 -16.19 -9.97 -17.08
C PHE A 372 -16.32 -8.57 -17.67
N SER A 373 -17.04 -7.72 -16.96
CA SER A 373 -17.01 -6.28 -17.14
C SER A 373 -15.80 -5.73 -16.42
N LEU A 374 -15.08 -4.80 -17.05
CA LEU A 374 -13.92 -4.13 -16.49
C LEU A 374 -14.21 -2.63 -16.41
N PHE A 375 -13.96 -2.03 -15.25
CA PHE A 375 -13.85 -0.59 -15.09
C PHE A 375 -12.48 -0.28 -14.52
N ALA A 376 -11.72 0.58 -15.17
CA ALA A 376 -10.40 0.95 -14.70
C ALA A 376 -10.14 2.45 -14.82
N LYS A 377 -9.49 3.01 -13.80
CA LYS A 377 -9.20 4.44 -13.64
C LYS A 377 -7.74 4.62 -13.18
N SER A 378 -7.06 5.60 -13.75
CA SER A 378 -5.75 6.05 -13.29
C SER A 378 -5.91 6.96 -12.08
N ASN A 379 -5.17 6.69 -11.01
CA ASN A 379 -5.19 7.47 -9.79
C ASN A 379 -4.09 8.51 -9.81
N PHE A 380 -4.49 9.76 -9.60
CA PHE A 380 -3.60 10.91 -9.56
C PHE A 380 -3.85 11.68 -8.27
N LEU A 381 -2.78 12.01 -7.56
CA LEU A 381 -2.83 12.79 -6.35
C LEU A 381 -2.10 14.11 -6.56
N GLN A 382 -2.66 15.21 -6.06
CA GLN A 382 -1.94 16.49 -6.08
C GLN A 382 -0.71 16.40 -5.19
N LYS A 383 0.46 16.74 -5.73
CA LYS A 383 1.69 16.75 -4.94
C LYS A 383 1.53 17.69 -3.74
N PRO A 384 1.85 17.24 -2.51
CA PRO A 384 1.86 18.10 -1.34
C PRO A 384 2.74 19.32 -1.62
N ALA A 385 2.23 20.52 -1.30
CA ALA A 385 2.85 21.78 -1.65
C ALA A 385 4.22 21.94 -0.99
N VAL A 386 5.27 21.51 -1.70
CA VAL A 386 6.63 22.02 -1.52
C VAL A 386 6.73 23.31 -2.34
N SER A 387 7.41 24.34 -1.85
CA SER A 387 7.49 25.62 -2.58
C SER A 387 7.96 25.37 -4.02
N ALA A 388 7.28 25.97 -4.99
CA ALA A 388 7.30 25.62 -6.41
C ALA A 388 8.65 25.85 -7.12
N GLN A 389 9.71 26.21 -6.39
CA GLN A 389 10.99 26.65 -6.93
C GLN A 389 12.19 25.77 -6.54
N VAL A 390 12.09 24.89 -5.53
CA VAL A 390 13.21 23.98 -5.16
C VAL A 390 13.30 22.78 -6.11
N LEU A 391 12.18 22.41 -6.69
CA LEU A 391 12.06 21.49 -7.81
C LEU A 391 11.38 22.33 -8.89
N ASN A 392 11.96 22.49 -10.09
CA ASN A 392 11.31 23.10 -11.26
C ASN A 392 10.07 22.29 -11.69
N VAL A 393 9.07 22.17 -10.81
CA VAL A 393 7.92 21.28 -10.93
C VAL A 393 6.70 22.18 -10.82
N PRO A 394 5.86 22.22 -11.86
CA PRO A 394 4.65 23.03 -11.85
C PRO A 394 3.80 22.76 -10.60
N PRO A 395 3.19 23.78 -9.99
CA PRO A 395 2.32 23.63 -8.81
C PRO A 395 1.11 22.70 -9.04
N ASP A 396 0.80 22.39 -10.30
CA ASP A 396 -0.26 21.47 -10.72
C ASP A 396 0.26 20.05 -11.06
N SER A 397 1.48 19.69 -10.66
CA SER A 397 2.02 18.35 -10.93
C SER A 397 1.24 17.29 -10.15
N LEU A 398 0.50 16.48 -10.89
CA LEU A 398 -0.16 15.28 -10.35
C LEU A 398 0.87 14.15 -10.22
N MET A 399 0.91 13.51 -9.07
CA MET A 399 1.66 12.27 -8.84
C MET A 399 0.77 11.09 -9.24
N PHE A 400 1.33 10.14 -9.98
CA PHE A 400 0.61 8.93 -10.36
C PHE A 400 0.70 7.90 -9.24
N GLU A 401 -0.45 7.45 -8.73
CA GLU A 401 -0.54 6.57 -7.56
C GLU A 401 -0.86 5.11 -7.91
N GLY A 402 -1.08 4.80 -9.18
CA GLY A 402 -1.48 3.49 -9.66
C GLY A 402 -2.83 3.52 -10.38
N PHE A 403 -3.40 2.33 -10.56
CA PHE A 403 -4.68 2.12 -11.22
C PHE A 403 -5.66 1.47 -10.25
N SER A 404 -6.88 1.99 -10.20
CA SER A 404 -8.02 1.25 -9.66
C SER A 404 -8.61 0.38 -10.75
N ILE A 405 -8.55 -0.93 -10.57
CA ILE A 405 -9.07 -1.94 -11.49
C ILE A 405 -10.23 -2.66 -10.82
N ASN A 406 -11.43 -2.44 -11.34
CA ASN A 406 -12.65 -3.10 -10.91
C ASN A 406 -13.08 -4.13 -11.94
N ILE A 407 -13.13 -5.39 -11.53
CA ILE A 407 -13.59 -6.51 -12.34
C ILE A 407 -14.95 -6.93 -11.81
N GLY A 408 -15.94 -7.11 -12.68
CA GLY A 408 -17.31 -7.41 -12.28
C GLY A 408 -18.00 -8.45 -13.15
N TRP A 409 -18.80 -9.30 -12.53
CA TRP A 409 -19.62 -10.32 -13.19
C TRP A 409 -21.09 -10.10 -12.84
N ASP A 410 -21.93 -9.93 -13.86
CA ASP A 410 -23.38 -9.89 -13.67
C ASP A 410 -23.92 -11.30 -13.48
N LEU A 411 -24.39 -11.60 -12.28
CA LEU A 411 -24.81 -12.94 -11.88
C LEU A 411 -26.33 -12.98 -11.64
N SER A 412 -26.94 -14.08 -12.08
CA SER A 412 -28.31 -14.44 -11.73
C SER A 412 -28.30 -15.81 -11.07
N ILE A 413 -28.51 -15.84 -9.75
CA ILE A 413 -28.45 -17.07 -8.96
C ILE A 413 -29.87 -17.44 -8.55
N PRO A 414 -30.40 -18.61 -8.98
CA PRO A 414 -31.75 -19.05 -8.58
C PRO A 414 -31.81 -19.31 -7.06
N PRO A 415 -33.02 -19.46 -6.49
CA PRO A 415 -33.19 -19.86 -5.09
C PRO A 415 -32.44 -21.17 -4.82
N GLU A 416 -31.70 -21.23 -3.70
CA GLU A 416 -30.82 -22.36 -3.32
C GLU A 416 -29.75 -22.73 -4.37
N GLY A 417 -29.56 -21.91 -5.40
CA GLY A 417 -28.57 -22.09 -6.43
C GLY A 417 -27.17 -21.68 -5.98
N THR A 418 -26.17 -22.19 -6.70
CA THR A 418 -24.76 -21.84 -6.52
C THR A 418 -24.13 -21.55 -7.87
N VAL A 419 -23.27 -20.54 -7.93
CA VAL A 419 -22.45 -20.22 -9.08
C VAL A 419 -20.97 -20.29 -8.70
N PHE A 420 -20.16 -20.72 -9.65
CA PHE A 420 -18.72 -20.89 -9.52
C PHE A 420 -18.01 -20.16 -10.64
N PHE A 421 -16.93 -19.47 -10.31
CA PHE A 421 -16.03 -18.86 -11.28
C PHE A 421 -14.66 -18.67 -10.65
N SER A 422 -13.64 -18.52 -11.48
CA SER A 422 -12.25 -18.42 -11.07
C SER A 422 -11.57 -17.23 -11.75
N LEU A 423 -10.66 -16.61 -11.01
CA LEU A 423 -9.73 -15.63 -11.50
C LEU A 423 -8.31 -16.13 -11.24
N SER A 424 -7.39 -15.93 -12.17
CA SER A 424 -5.99 -16.33 -12.04
C SER A 424 -5.08 -15.14 -12.30
N VAL A 425 -4.03 -15.04 -11.49
CA VAL A 425 -3.04 -13.96 -11.53
C VAL A 425 -1.69 -14.59 -11.82
N HIS A 426 -1.16 -14.33 -13.01
CA HIS A 426 0.09 -14.89 -13.51
C HIS A 426 1.17 -13.81 -13.49
N LEU A 427 2.38 -14.16 -13.02
CA LEU A 427 3.56 -13.33 -13.21
C LEU A 427 4.36 -13.93 -14.38
N GLU A 428 4.19 -13.35 -15.56
CA GLU A 428 4.87 -13.76 -16.79
C GLU A 428 6.20 -13.01 -16.95
N HIS A 429 7.19 -13.66 -17.54
CA HIS A 429 8.57 -13.20 -17.65
C HIS A 429 9.08 -13.12 -19.08
#